data_AF-A0A660UQU5-F1
#
_entry.id   AF-A0A660UQU5-F1
#
_cell.length_a   1.000
_cell.length_b   1.000
_cell.length_c   1.000
_cell.angle_alpha   90.00
_cell.angle_beta   90.00
_cell.angle_gamma   90.00
#
_symmetry.space_group_name_H-M   'P 1'
#
loop_
_entity.id
_entity.type
_entity.pdbx_description
1 polymer ?
#
loop_
_entity_poly.entity_id
_entity_poly.type
_entity_poly.pdbx_seq_one_letter_code
_entity_poly.pdbx_strand_id
1 'polypeptide(L)'
;MAAKIKQGLRIRSSRFWLFAGLLSVILISPGLYYGINRPLSGLHSWAAASGRWAARSHVKYGLKYTQGLSTWAVGDPPVGEPNRYLDHPQLNVLLAAGAMKIFGINLWSTRVVGMTIAIATFIVFLKILRGLLD
;
A
#
# COMPACT_ATOMS: atom_id res chain seq x y z
N MET A 1 -18.27 -43.38 9.50
CA MET A 1 -16.83 -43.09 9.31
C MET A 1 -16.58 -41.80 8.51
N ALA A 2 -17.22 -41.61 7.34
CA ALA A 2 -17.07 -40.40 6.50
C ALA A 2 -17.42 -39.06 7.19
N ALA A 3 -18.42 -39.04 8.08
CA ALA A 3 -18.80 -37.83 8.82
C ALA A 3 -17.70 -37.34 9.79
N LYS A 4 -17.02 -38.26 10.48
CA LYS A 4 -15.88 -37.93 11.37
C LYS A 4 -14.70 -37.35 10.58
N ILE A 5 -14.44 -37.87 9.38
CA ILE A 5 -13.35 -37.39 8.50
C ILE A 5 -13.65 -35.96 8.00
N LYS A 6 -14.88 -35.70 7.51
CA LYS A 6 -15.31 -34.34 7.11
C LYS A 6 -15.25 -33.35 8.27
N GLN A 7 -15.64 -33.77 9.47
CA GLN A 7 -15.62 -32.92 10.66
C GLN A 7 -14.18 -32.58 11.09
N GLY A 8 -13.25 -33.55 11.03
CA GLY A 8 -11.82 -33.33 11.28
C GLY A 8 -11.17 -32.36 10.28
N LEU A 9 -11.46 -32.50 8.99
CA LEU A 9 -11.01 -31.58 7.94
C LEU A 9 -11.54 -30.14 8.15
N ARG A 10 -12.82 -30.00 8.52
CA ARG A 10 -13.44 -28.69 8.80
C ARG A 10 -12.79 -28.00 10.01
N ILE A 11 -12.49 -28.74 11.08
CA ILE A 11 -11.82 -28.20 12.28
C ILE A 11 -10.38 -27.75 11.95
N ARG A 12 -9.64 -28.54 11.15
CA ARG A 12 -8.27 -28.19 10.71
C ARG A 12 -8.27 -26.92 9.86
N SER A 13 -9.23 -26.79 8.95
CA SER A 13 -9.41 -25.58 8.12
C SER A 13 -9.74 -24.34 8.97
N SER A 14 -10.66 -24.46 9.94
CA SER A 14 -11.03 -23.34 10.81
C SER A 14 -9.87 -22.85 11.68
N ARG A 15 -9.03 -23.76 12.19
CA ARG A 15 -7.84 -23.41 12.99
C ARG A 15 -6.79 -22.69 12.16
N PHE A 16 -6.57 -23.10 10.91
CA PHE A 16 -5.65 -22.43 9.99
C PHE A 16 -6.00 -20.95 9.83
N TRP A 17 -7.27 -20.65 9.53
CA TRP A 17 -7.72 -19.26 9.35
C TRP A 17 -7.67 -18.43 10.64
N LEU A 18 -7.91 -19.05 11.81
CA LEU A 18 -7.73 -18.38 13.10
C LEU A 18 -6.27 -17.97 13.34
N PHE A 19 -5.31 -18.88 13.14
CA PHE A 19 -3.89 -18.55 13.29
C PHE A 19 -3.41 -17.53 12.25
N ALA A 20 -3.86 -17.67 11.01
CA ALA A 20 -3.55 -16.72 9.94
C ALA A 20 -4.10 -15.31 10.23
N GLY A 21 -5.33 -15.22 10.75
CA GLY A 21 -5.92 -13.95 11.21
C GLY A 21 -5.13 -13.32 12.36
N LEU A 22 -4.76 -14.13 13.37
CA LEU A 22 -3.97 -13.64 14.51
C LEU A 22 -2.60 -13.10 14.05
N LEU A 23 -1.92 -13.83 13.16
CA LEU A 23 -0.64 -13.42 12.59
C LEU A 23 -0.75 -12.11 11.80
N SER A 24 -1.83 -11.94 11.03
CA SER A 24 -2.10 -10.69 10.29
C SER A 24 -2.19 -9.50 11.24
N VAL A 25 -2.96 -9.63 12.32
CA VAL A 25 -3.16 -8.57 13.31
C VAL A 25 -1.83 -8.19 13.95
N ILE A 26 -1.02 -9.17 14.34
CA ILE A 26 0.30 -8.95 14.95
C ILE A 26 1.24 -8.20 14.00
N LEU A 27 1.25 -8.56 12.71
CA LEU A 27 2.14 -7.93 11.73
C LEU A 27 1.73 -6.50 11.36
N ILE A 28 0.43 -6.19 11.35
CA ILE A 28 -0.09 -4.88 10.94
C ILE A 28 -0.07 -3.87 12.10
N SER A 29 -0.28 -4.34 13.34
CA SER A 29 -0.46 -3.48 14.53
C SER A 29 0.70 -2.50 14.76
N PRO A 30 2.00 -2.88 14.67
CA PRO A 30 3.10 -1.94 14.87
C PRO A 30 3.12 -0.81 13.83
N GLY A 31 2.75 -1.12 12.58
CA GLY A 31 2.66 -0.15 11.50
C GLY A 31 1.57 0.89 11.73
N LEU A 32 0.43 0.47 12.28
CA LEU A 32 -0.67 1.35 12.65
C LEU A 32 -0.36 2.19 13.89
N TYR A 33 0.21 1.57 14.93
CA TYR A 33 0.38 2.21 16.23
C TYR A 33 1.56 3.20 16.27
N TYR A 34 2.74 2.81 15.76
CA TYR A 34 3.93 3.65 15.80
C TYR A 34 4.26 4.30 14.45
N GLY A 35 3.91 3.63 13.36
CA GLY A 35 4.44 3.95 12.03
C GLY A 35 3.61 4.97 11.25
N ILE A 36 2.32 5.13 11.53
CA ILE A 36 1.40 5.76 10.56
C ILE A 36 1.60 7.26 10.38
N ASN A 37 2.00 7.97 11.44
CA ASN A 37 2.29 9.41 11.41
C ASN A 37 3.78 9.74 11.53
N ARG A 38 4.65 8.74 11.59
CA ARG A 38 6.10 8.98 11.74
C ARG A 38 6.64 9.79 10.56
N PRO A 39 7.44 10.85 10.78
CA PRO A 39 8.04 11.61 9.68
C PRO A 39 9.00 10.75 8.84
N LEU A 40 9.19 11.15 7.59
CA LEU A 40 10.19 10.56 6.70
C LEU A 40 11.55 11.23 6.96
N SER A 41 12.24 10.78 8.00
CA SER A 41 13.48 11.42 8.48
C SER A 41 14.68 10.48 8.55
N GLY A 42 14.63 9.32 7.89
CA GLY A 42 15.73 8.34 7.85
C GLY A 42 16.52 8.35 6.55
N LEU A 43 17.75 7.84 6.57
CA LEU A 43 18.60 7.66 5.37
C LEU A 43 17.88 6.93 4.22
N HIS A 44 17.04 5.93 4.53
CA HIS A 44 16.27 5.18 3.54
C HIS A 44 14.89 5.76 3.25
N SER A 45 14.57 6.95 3.76
CA SER A 45 13.26 7.58 3.56
C SER A 45 13.17 8.43 2.29
N TRP A 46 14.28 8.64 1.59
CA TRP A 46 14.34 9.48 0.38
C TRP A 46 13.39 8.99 -0.71
N ALA A 47 13.41 7.69 -1.04
CA ALA A 47 12.52 7.13 -2.07
C ALA A 47 11.04 7.28 -1.69
N ALA A 48 10.70 7.12 -0.41
CA ALA A 48 9.34 7.33 0.08
C ALA A 48 8.93 8.81 0.04
N ALA A 49 9.86 9.73 0.33
CA ALA A 49 9.61 11.16 0.27
C ALA A 49 9.42 11.61 -1.19
N SER A 50 10.30 11.16 -2.07
CA SER A 50 10.24 11.32 -3.53
C SER A 50 8.89 10.86 -4.11
N GLY A 51 8.49 9.62 -3.83
CA GLY A 51 7.22 9.08 -4.32
C GLY A 51 6.00 9.86 -3.80
N ARG A 52 6.03 10.32 -2.54
CA ARG A 52 4.96 11.17 -1.97
C ARG A 52 4.92 12.55 -2.59
N TRP A 53 6.08 13.11 -2.91
CA TRP A 53 6.16 14.38 -3.63
C TRP A 53 5.49 14.26 -5.01
N ALA A 54 5.87 13.24 -5.78
CA ALA A 54 5.28 13.00 -7.09
C ALA A 54 3.76 12.76 -7.02
N ALA A 55 3.31 11.98 -6.03
CA ALA A 55 1.88 11.78 -5.77
C ALA A 55 1.16 13.11 -5.46
N ARG A 56 1.77 13.97 -4.65
CA ARG A 56 1.25 15.31 -4.34
C ARG A 56 1.18 16.19 -5.59
N SER A 57 2.16 16.13 -6.49
CA SER A 57 2.14 16.88 -7.75
C SER A 57 0.93 16.53 -8.61
N HIS A 58 0.56 15.25 -8.69
CA HIS A 58 -0.67 14.82 -9.39
C HIS A 58 -1.94 15.42 -8.76
N VAL A 59 -2.01 15.47 -7.43
CA VAL A 59 -3.18 16.01 -6.72
C VAL A 59 -3.25 17.53 -6.83
N LYS A 60 -2.11 18.23 -6.69
CA LYS A 60 -2.04 19.69 -6.68
C LYS A 60 -2.21 20.29 -8.08
N TYR A 61 -1.50 19.75 -9.08
CA TYR A 61 -1.46 20.34 -10.42
C TYR A 61 -2.34 19.59 -11.44
N GLY A 62 -2.84 18.40 -11.08
CA GLY A 62 -3.72 17.59 -11.91
C GLY A 62 -2.99 16.70 -12.91
N LEU A 63 -3.67 15.62 -13.32
CA LEU A 63 -3.13 14.63 -14.26
C LEU A 63 -2.88 15.20 -15.66
N LYS A 64 -3.59 16.26 -16.06
CA LYS A 64 -3.36 16.94 -17.34
C LYS A 64 -1.98 17.60 -17.39
N TYR A 65 -1.55 18.20 -16.28
CA TYR A 65 -0.24 18.83 -16.16
C TYR A 65 0.88 17.80 -16.08
N THR A 66 0.72 16.81 -15.21
CA THR A 66 1.75 15.77 -14.99
C THR A 66 1.78 14.70 -16.08
N GLN A 67 0.73 14.60 -16.90
CA GLN A 67 0.53 13.54 -17.89
C GLN A 67 0.61 12.11 -17.29
N GLY A 68 0.16 11.95 -16.06
CA GLY A 68 0.25 10.67 -15.33
C GLY A 68 1.68 10.22 -14.95
N LEU A 69 2.69 11.07 -15.16
CA LEU A 69 4.09 10.78 -14.83
C LEU A 69 4.55 11.55 -13.60
N SER A 70 5.43 10.97 -12.80
CA SER A 70 6.02 11.65 -11.65
C SER A 70 6.74 12.93 -12.09
N THR A 71 6.47 14.03 -11.39
CA THR A 71 7.13 15.31 -11.64
C THR A 71 7.67 15.92 -10.36
N TRP A 72 8.79 16.62 -10.50
CA TRP A 72 9.45 17.38 -9.43
C TRP A 72 9.01 18.84 -9.40
N ALA A 73 7.84 19.15 -9.96
CA ALA A 73 7.34 20.51 -10.05
C ALA A 73 7.15 21.13 -8.65
N VAL A 74 7.82 22.26 -8.43
CA VAL A 74 7.72 23.10 -7.24
C VAL A 74 7.04 24.43 -7.61
N GLY A 75 6.41 25.09 -6.64
CA GLY A 75 5.85 26.45 -6.81
C GLY A 75 4.33 26.58 -6.75
N ASP A 76 3.89 27.82 -6.82
CA ASP A 76 2.49 28.24 -6.99
C ASP A 76 2.47 29.63 -7.67
N PRO A 77 2.33 29.72 -9.01
CA PRO A 77 2.05 28.63 -9.96
C PRO A 77 3.27 27.71 -10.21
N PRO A 78 3.05 26.46 -10.69
CA PRO A 78 4.14 25.57 -11.09
C PRO A 78 4.82 26.05 -12.38
N VAL A 79 6.02 25.54 -12.66
CA VAL A 79 6.70 25.74 -13.94
C VAL A 79 5.83 25.29 -15.12
N GLY A 80 5.87 25.99 -16.25
CA GLY A 80 5.03 25.69 -17.41
C GLY A 80 5.21 24.27 -17.94
N GLU A 81 6.45 23.81 -18.05
CA GLU A 81 6.80 22.46 -18.50
C GLU A 81 7.56 21.69 -17.41
N PRO A 82 6.91 20.71 -16.75
CA PRO A 82 7.58 19.91 -15.73
C PRO A 82 8.52 18.88 -16.36
N ASN A 83 9.66 18.63 -15.71
CA ASN A 83 10.45 17.44 -15.99
C ASN A 83 9.67 16.20 -15.51
N ARG A 84 9.55 15.19 -16.39
CA ARG A 84 8.75 13.98 -16.16
C ARG A 84 9.66 12.77 -16.07
N TYR A 85 9.48 11.99 -15.01
CA TYR A 85 10.29 10.80 -14.75
C TYR A 85 9.73 9.59 -15.50
N LEU A 86 10.55 9.00 -16.39
CA LEU A 86 10.14 7.92 -17.30
C LEU A 86 10.78 6.56 -16.96
N ASP A 87 11.77 6.52 -16.09
CA ASP A 87 12.60 5.32 -15.92
C ASP A 87 11.88 4.15 -15.23
N HIS A 88 10.74 4.41 -14.58
CA HIS A 88 9.99 3.39 -13.83
C HIS A 88 8.47 3.47 -14.05
N PRO A 89 7.75 2.34 -13.90
CA PRO A 89 6.29 2.33 -13.90
C PRO A 89 5.70 3.23 -12.82
N GLN A 90 4.66 4.00 -13.16
CA GLN A 90 4.11 5.06 -12.31
C GLN A 90 2.90 4.62 -11.46
N LEU A 91 2.51 3.34 -11.55
CA LEU A 91 1.27 2.85 -10.93
C LEU A 91 1.24 3.06 -9.41
N ASN A 92 2.36 2.82 -8.72
CA ASN A 92 2.48 3.05 -7.29
C ASN A 92 2.24 4.52 -6.90
N VAL A 93 2.76 5.46 -7.69
CA VAL A 93 2.60 6.90 -7.47
C VAL A 93 1.18 7.35 -7.78
N LEU A 94 0.56 6.81 -8.83
CA LEU A 94 -0.84 7.09 -9.17
C LEU A 94 -1.80 6.58 -8.10
N LEU A 95 -1.57 5.38 -7.54
CA LEU A 95 -2.35 4.86 -6.42
C LEU A 95 -2.19 5.73 -5.17
N ALA A 96 -0.96 6.17 -4.87
CA ALA A 96 -0.70 7.09 -3.77
C ALA A 96 -1.39 8.46 -3.99
N ALA A 97 -1.39 8.98 -5.22
CA ALA A 97 -2.10 10.21 -5.58
C ALA A 97 -3.62 10.04 -5.41
N GLY A 98 -4.17 8.90 -5.82
CA GLY A 98 -5.58 8.56 -5.60
C GLY A 98 -5.95 8.58 -4.12
N ALA A 99 -5.13 7.96 -3.27
CA ALA A 99 -5.35 8.00 -1.82
C ALA A 99 -5.24 9.41 -1.23
N MET A 100 -4.26 10.21 -1.67
CA MET A 100 -4.15 11.61 -1.27
C MET A 100 -5.34 12.46 -1.76
N LYS A 101 -5.94 12.10 -2.91
CA LYS A 101 -7.14 12.76 -3.43
C LYS A 101 -8.38 12.47 -2.59
N ILE A 102 -8.51 11.23 -2.08
CA ILE A 102 -9.66 10.78 -1.27
C ILE A 102 -9.53 11.24 0.19
N PHE A 103 -8.35 11.05 0.79
CA PHE A 103 -8.12 11.26 2.22
C PHE A 103 -7.39 12.57 2.56
N GLY A 104 -7.03 13.36 1.55
CA GLY A 104 -6.24 14.58 1.69
C GLY A 104 -4.72 14.35 1.63
N ILE A 105 -3.99 15.45 1.43
CA ILE A 105 -2.52 15.44 1.32
C ILE A 105 -1.90 15.35 2.71
N ASN A 106 -1.70 14.12 3.18
CA ASN A 106 -1.12 13.83 4.50
C ASN A 106 -0.23 12.57 4.45
N LEU A 107 0.62 12.39 5.46
CA LEU A 107 1.59 11.27 5.51
C LEU A 107 0.90 9.90 5.58
N TRP A 108 -0.22 9.81 6.30
CA TRP A 108 -0.90 8.55 6.58
C TRP A 108 -1.66 8.01 5.38
N SER A 109 -2.26 8.86 4.52
CA SER A 109 -3.05 8.43 3.36
C SER A 109 -2.30 7.43 2.47
N THR A 110 -1.04 7.73 2.16
CA THR A 110 -0.19 6.83 1.35
C THR A 110 0.24 5.56 2.08
N ARG A 111 0.30 5.58 3.42
CA ARG A 111 0.64 4.38 4.20
C ARG A 111 -0.50 3.39 4.23
N VAL A 112 -1.74 3.88 4.27
CA VAL A 112 -2.94 3.03 4.21
C VAL A 112 -2.93 2.22 2.92
N VAL A 113 -2.60 2.82 1.78
CA VAL A 113 -2.46 2.08 0.51
C VAL A 113 -1.46 0.93 0.62
N GLY A 114 -0.27 1.20 1.16
CA GLY A 114 0.75 0.18 1.37
C GLY A 114 0.27 -0.95 2.29
N MET A 115 -0.43 -0.61 3.37
CA MET A 115 -1.03 -1.59 4.29
C MET A 115 -2.11 -2.43 3.61
N THR A 116 -3.01 -1.81 2.84
CA THR A 116 -4.06 -2.51 2.10
C THR A 116 -3.48 -3.49 1.09
N ILE A 117 -2.46 -3.08 0.33
CA ILE A 117 -1.77 -3.97 -0.62
C ILE A 117 -1.08 -5.12 0.13
N ALA A 118 -0.39 -4.84 1.25
CA ALA A 118 0.26 -5.87 2.05
C ALA A 118 -0.75 -6.90 2.59
N ILE A 119 -1.89 -6.44 3.10
CA ILE A 119 -2.99 -7.31 3.58
C ILE A 119 -3.54 -8.16 2.43
N ALA A 120 -3.82 -7.56 1.28
CA ALA A 120 -4.35 -8.26 0.11
C ALA A 120 -3.36 -9.35 -0.36
N THR A 121 -2.09 -9.00 -0.49
CA THR A 121 -1.02 -9.94 -0.86
C THR A 121 -0.88 -11.06 0.17
N PHE A 122 -0.97 -10.75 1.46
CA PHE A 122 -0.90 -11.75 2.53
C PHE A 122 -2.07 -12.74 2.46
N ILE A 123 -3.30 -12.26 2.20
CA ILE A 123 -4.47 -13.13 2.00
C ILE A 123 -4.28 -14.05 0.79
N VAL A 124 -3.77 -13.52 -0.33
CA VAL A 124 -3.48 -14.33 -1.52
C VAL A 124 -2.42 -15.38 -1.22
N PHE A 125 -1.35 -15.01 -0.51
CA PHE A 125 -0.31 -15.94 -0.06
C PHE A 125 -0.89 -17.07 0.80
N LEU A 126 -1.74 -16.74 1.77
CA LEU A 126 -2.41 -17.74 2.61
C LEU A 126 -3.32 -18.68 1.81
N LYS A 127 -4.02 -18.17 0.79
CA LYS A 127 -4.84 -19.00 -0.11
C LYS A 127 -3.98 -19.98 -0.91
N ILE A 128 -2.83 -19.54 -1.43
CA ILE A 128 -1.88 -20.41 -2.13
C ILE A 128 -1.32 -21.46 -1.17
N LEU A 129 -0.85 -21.04 0.00
CA LEU A 129 -0.30 -21.95 1.01
C LEU A 129 -1.33 -23.01 1.43
N ARG A 130 -2.59 -22.62 1.57
CA ARG A 130 -3.68 -23.55 1.87
C ARG A 130 -3.89 -24.55 0.73
N GLY A 131 -3.90 -24.09 -0.51
CA GLY A 131 -4.03 -24.95 -1.68
C GLY A 131 -2.86 -25.91 -1.89
N LEU A 132 -1.67 -25.61 -1.33
CA LEU A 132 -0.52 -26.53 -1.33
C LEU A 132 -0.56 -27.57 -0.20
N LEU A 133 -1.31 -27.31 0.87
CA LEU A 133 -1.43 -28.18 2.04
C LEU A 133 -2.63 -29.13 1.97
N ASP A 134 -3.53 -28.90 1.02
CA ASP A 134 -4.71 -29.71 0.72
C ASP A 134 -4.45 -30.63 -0.47
#